data_AF-A0A7C1ZPT6-F1
#
_entry.id   AF-A0A7C1ZPT6-F1
#
_cell.length_a   1.000
_cell.length_b   1.000
_cell.length_c   1.000
_cell.angle_alpha   90.00
_cell.angle_beta   90.00
_cell.angle_gamma   90.00
#
_symmetry.space_group_name_H-M   'P 1'
#
loop_
_entity.id
_entity.type
_entity.pdbx_description
1 polymer ?
#
loop_
_entity_poly.entity_id
_entity_poly.type
_entity_poly.pdbx_seq_one_letter_code
_entity_poly.pdbx_strand_id
1 'polypeptide(L)' 'MSNEPKEVKPQPKKVLSPEELAKVFMSEYQALCEKHGMDISIKPVFKATNHGSYEVILQQSVQKLPKAN' A
#
# COMPACT_ATOMS: atom_id res chain seq x y z
N MET A 1 44.83 -26.65 1.66
CA MET A 1 43.41 -26.69 2.04
C MET A 1 42.64 -25.88 1.00
N SER A 2 42.00 -26.55 0.04
CA SER A 2 41.22 -25.88 -1.00
C SER A 2 39.87 -25.49 -0.43
N ASN A 3 39.54 -24.20 -0.42
CA ASN A 3 38.22 -23.73 -0.05
C ASN A 3 37.25 -24.02 -1.21
N GLU A 4 36.27 -24.89 -0.97
CA GLU A 4 35.15 -25.10 -1.88
C GLU A 4 34.24 -23.85 -1.90
N PRO A 5 33.71 -23.44 -3.07
CA PRO A 5 32.72 -22.38 -3.14
C PRO A 5 31.40 -22.86 -2.53
N LYS A 6 30.93 -22.15 -1.48
CA LYS A 6 29.61 -22.38 -0.90
C LYS A 6 28.53 -22.10 -1.94
N GLU A 7 27.91 -23.16 -2.43
CA GLU A 7 26.75 -23.11 -3.31
C GLU A 7 25.61 -22.34 -2.62
N VAL A 8 25.32 -21.12 -3.09
CA VAL A 8 24.18 -20.35 -2.60
C VAL A 8 22.92 -20.95 -3.18
N LYS A 9 22.34 -21.92 -2.46
CA LYS A 9 21.02 -22.47 -2.81
C LYS A 9 20.03 -21.30 -2.96
N PRO A 10 19.28 -21.21 -4.07
CA PRO A 10 18.26 -20.17 -4.23
C PRO A 10 17.23 -20.36 -3.13
N GLN A 11 17.20 -19.41 -2.19
CA GLN A 11 16.21 -19.39 -1.13
C GLN A 11 14.84 -19.26 -1.79
N PRO A 12 13.84 -20.07 -1.41
CA PRO A 12 12.50 -19.95 -1.98
C PRO A 12 12.01 -18.54 -1.67
N LYS A 13 11.68 -17.76 -2.73
CA LYS A 13 11.04 -16.46 -2.56
C LYS A 13 9.80 -16.69 -1.71
N LYS A 14 9.82 -16.19 -0.47
CA LYS A 14 8.72 -16.34 0.47
C LYS A 14 7.49 -15.71 -0.17
N VAL A 15 6.55 -16.54 -0.64
CA VAL A 15 5.28 -16.06 -1.18
C VAL A 15 4.50 -15.53 0.01
N LEU A 16 4.36 -14.21 0.08
CA LEU A 16 3.58 -13.55 1.12
C LEU A 16 2.11 -13.90 0.94
N SER A 17 1.40 -14.11 2.04
CA SER A 17 -0.06 -14.19 1.98
C SER A 17 -0.65 -12.84 1.54
N PRO A 18 -1.89 -12.80 1.03
CA PRO A 18 -2.55 -11.54 0.68
C PRO A 18 -2.59 -10.53 1.85
N GLU A 19 -2.74 -11.01 3.08
CA GLU A 19 -2.74 -10.19 4.29
C GLU A 19 -1.35 -9.61 4.60
N GLU A 20 -0.30 -10.42 4.46
CA GLU A 20 1.08 -9.96 4.65
C GLU A 20 1.46 -8.93 3.59
N LEU A 21 1.05 -9.17 2.34
CA LEU A 21 1.27 -8.23 1.24
C LEU A 21 0.55 -6.90 1.49
N ALA A 22 -0.69 -6.93 1.99
CA ALA A 22 -1.43 -5.73 2.34
C ALA A 22 -0.72 -4.92 3.45
N LYS A 23 -0.18 -5.58 4.47
CA LYS A 23 0.60 -4.91 5.53
C LYS A 23 1.86 -4.22 4.99
N VAL A 24 2.60 -4.91 4.11
CA VAL A 24 3.78 -4.34 3.45
C VAL A 24 3.39 -3.12 2.62
N PHE A 25 2.34 -3.24 1.80
CA PHE A 25 1.87 -2.15 0.96
C PHE A 25 1.46 -0.92 1.78
N MET A 26 0.70 -1.11 2.86
CA MET A 26 0.28 -0.01 3.75
C MET A 26 1.50 0.69 4.39
N SER A 27 2.51 -0.08 4.79
CA SER A 27 3.75 0.47 5.36
C SER A 27 4.54 1.29 4.33
N GLU A 28 4.69 0.78 3.11
CA GLU A 28 5.41 1.49 2.04
C GLU A 28 4.68 2.76 1.62
N TYR A 29 3.35 2.69 1.50
CA TYR A 29 2.50 3.84 1.21
C TYR A 29 2.64 4.93 2.28
N GLN A 30 2.62 4.55 3.56
CA GLN A 30 2.79 5.51 4.66
C GLN A 30 4.17 6.18 4.62
N ALA A 31 5.23 5.42 4.39
CA ALA A 31 6.58 5.98 4.26
C ALA A 31 6.68 6.99 3.09
N LEU A 32 5.98 6.72 1.98
CA LEU A 32 5.92 7.64 0.84
C LEU A 32 5.18 8.93 1.21
N CYS A 33 4.05 8.81 1.92
CA CYS A 33 3.27 9.94 2.40
C CYS A 33 4.09 10.87 3.31
N GLU A 34 4.80 10.28 4.28
CA GLU A 34 5.67 11.00 5.20
C GLU A 34 6.83 11.70 4.47
N LYS A 35 7.51 10.99 3.56
CA LYS A 35 8.60 11.55 2.74
C LYS A 35 8.18 12.79 1.95
N HIS A 36 6.96 12.80 1.45
CA HIS A 36 6.44 13.88 0.63
C HIS A 36 5.55 14.88 1.40
N GLY A 37 5.34 14.67 2.70
CA GLY A 37 4.52 15.53 3.55
C GLY A 37 3.06 15.61 3.09
N MET A 38 2.54 14.55 2.50
CA MET A 38 1.17 14.50 1.96
C MET A 38 0.51 13.16 2.28
N ASP A 39 -0.80 13.16 2.48
CA ASP A 39 -1.63 11.97 2.63
C ASP A 39 -2.69 11.92 1.51
N ILE A 40 -2.85 10.75 0.90
CA ILE A 40 -3.79 10.48 -0.19
C ILE A 40 -4.88 9.52 0.28
N SER A 41 -6.04 10.05 0.68
CA SER A 41 -7.17 9.23 1.10
C SER A 41 -8.07 8.89 -0.09
N ILE A 42 -8.37 7.60 -0.30
CA ILE A 42 -9.38 7.13 -1.25
C ILE A 42 -10.59 6.65 -0.45
N LYS A 43 -11.72 7.33 -0.57
CA LYS A 43 -12.96 6.99 0.14
C LYS A 43 -14.04 6.56 -0.85
N PRO A 44 -14.65 5.38 -0.69
CA PRO A 44 -15.83 5.02 -1.44
C PRO A 44 -17.02 5.88 -0.98
N VAL A 45 -17.73 6.46 -1.93
CA VAL A 45 -18.94 7.25 -1.72
C VAL A 45 -20.06 6.59 -2.52
N PHE A 46 -21.16 6.27 -1.86
CA PHE A 46 -22.34 5.70 -2.51
C PHE A 46 -23.28 6.83 -2.91
N LYS A 47 -23.53 6.95 -4.21
CA LYS A 47 -24.46 7.94 -4.76
C LYS A 47 -25.73 7.23 -5.23
N ALA A 48 -26.88 7.61 -4.68
CA ALA A 48 -28.16 7.12 -5.17
C ALA A 48 -28.42 7.65 -6.59
N THR A 49 -28.90 6.79 -7.47
CA THR A 49 -29.28 7.15 -8.83
C THR A 49 -30.79 7.34 -8.95
N ASN A 50 -31.22 8.05 -10.00
CA ASN A 50 -32.64 8.27 -10.29
C ASN A 50 -33.39 6.99 -10.69
N HIS A 51 -32.68 5.88 -10.90
CA HIS A 51 -33.25 4.59 -11.29
C HIS A 51 -33.33 3.58 -10.13
N GLY A 52 -33.16 4.05 -8.88
CA GLY A 52 -33.27 3.21 -7.69
C GLY A 52 -32.06 2.31 -7.44
N SER A 53 -30.91 2.62 -8.03
CA SER A 53 -29.64 1.93 -7.78
C SER A 53 -28.64 2.83 -7.03
N TYR A 54 -27.51 2.25 -6.63
CA TYR A 54 -26.38 2.99 -6.07
C TYR A 54 -25.18 2.87 -6.99
N GLU A 55 -24.50 3.99 -7.21
CA GLU A 55 -23.18 4.06 -7.83
C GLU A 55 -22.11 4.21 -6.76
N VAL A 56 -20.99 3.50 -6.93
CA VAL A 56 -19.81 3.68 -6.08
C VAL A 56 -18.85 4.64 -6.77
N ILE A 57 -18.57 5.76 -6.11
CA ILE A 57 -17.60 6.76 -6.55
C ILE A 57 -16.39 6.68 -5.63
N LEU A 58 -15.21 6.46 -6.20
CA LEU A 58 -13.97 6.54 -5.43
C LEU A 58 -13.50 7.99 -5.37
N GLN A 59 -13.79 8.66 -4.26
CA GLN A 59 -13.35 10.03 -4.04
C GLN A 59 -11.93 10.04 -3.50
N GLN A 60 -11.00 10.62 -4.27
CA GLN A 60 -9.63 10.85 -3.86
C GLN A 60 -9.50 12.22 -3.17
N SER A 61 -8.76 12.28 -2.07
CA SER A 61 -8.45 13.51 -1.34
C SER A 61 -6.96 13.55 -1.04
N VAL A 62 -6.30 14.67 -1.36
CA VAL A 62 -4.89 14.90 -1.02
C VAL A 62 -4.82 15.96 0.07
N GLN A 63 -4.19 15.62 1.19
CA GLN A 63 -4.01 16.52 2.33
C GLN A 63 -2.53 16.70 2.62
N LYS A 64 -2.11 17.87 3.11
CA LYS A 64 -0.76 18.03 3.65
C LYS A 64 -0.73 17.39 5.03
N LEU A 65 0.26 16.54 5.29
CA LEU A 65 0.50 16.07 6.64
C LEU A 65 0.90 17.27 7.51
N PRO A 66 0.32 17.40 8.73
CA PRO A 66 0.77 18.43 9.65
C PRO A 66 2.27 18.24 9.89
N LYS A 67 3.06 19.29 9.68
CA LYS A 67 4.48 19.24 10.04
C LYS A 67 4.54 18.93 11.53
N ALA A 68 5.17 17.82 11.91
CA ALA A 68 5.57 17.62 13.28
C ALA A 68 6.50 18.78 13.64
N ASN A 69 6.04 19.68 14.51
CA ASN A 69 6.85 20.75 15.08
C ASN A 69 7.92 20.15 16.00
#